data_AF-R9GW40-F1
#
_entry.id   AF-R9GW40-F1
#
_cell.length_a   1.000
_cell.length_b   1.000
_cell.length_c   1.000
_cell.angle_alpha   90.00
_cell.angle_beta   90.00
_cell.angle_gamma   90.00
#
_symmetry.space_group_name_H-M   'P 1'
#
loop_
_entity.id
_entity.type
_entity.pdbx_description
1 polymer ?
#
loop_
_entity_poly.entity_id
_entity_poly.type
_entity_poly.pdbx_seq_one_letter_code
_entity_poly.pdbx_strand_id
1 'polypeptide(L)'
;MTEVISADDHQYIIDSIPIPVCQNVRISRTKICKEDQVKPSRGYHASHTLHYYGFKMELITSKAGVPVFMEITATNVHDVNYLSQLEKL
;
A
#
# COMPACT_ATOMS: atom_id res chain seq x y z
N MET A 1 8.14 -27.28 3.77
CA MET A 1 6.85 -27.50 3.09
C MET A 1 5.89 -26.51 3.71
N THR A 2 5.70 -25.35 3.09
CA THR A 2 4.88 -24.27 3.64
C THR A 2 3.43 -24.71 3.54
N GLU A 3 2.83 -25.05 4.68
CA GLU A 3 1.43 -25.47 4.71
C GLU A 3 0.56 -24.33 4.20
N VAL A 4 -0.10 -24.66 3.10
CA VAL A 4 -0.99 -23.81 2.33
C VAL A 4 -2.19 -23.49 3.19
N ILE A 5 -2.44 -22.18 3.30
CA ILE A 5 -3.62 -21.49 3.82
C ILE A 5 -4.85 -22.41 3.87
N SER A 6 -5.32 -22.75 5.08
CA SER A 6 -6.66 -23.32 5.28
C SER A 6 -7.69 -22.30 4.76
N ALA A 7 -8.50 -22.76 3.82
CA ALA A 7 -9.57 -22.00 3.18
C ALA A 7 -10.82 -21.84 4.07
N ASP A 8 -10.77 -22.27 5.33
CA ASP A 8 -11.99 -22.53 6.11
C ASP A 8 -12.72 -21.28 6.62
N ASP A 9 -12.18 -20.07 6.46
CA ASP A 9 -12.81 -18.86 7.02
C ASP A 9 -13.01 -17.68 6.06
N HIS A 10 -12.60 -17.74 4.77
CA HIS A 10 -12.74 -16.65 3.79
C HIS A 10 -12.48 -15.22 4.32
N GLN A 11 -11.63 -15.11 5.35
CA GLN A 11 -11.36 -13.89 6.10
C GLN A 11 -9.92 -13.46 5.83
N TYR A 12 -9.78 -12.20 5.45
CA TYR A 12 -8.49 -11.59 5.14
C TYR A 12 -8.32 -10.31 5.95
N ILE A 13 -7.07 -10.00 6.27
CA ILE A 13 -6.70 -8.74 6.90
C ILE A 13 -5.99 -7.91 5.84
N ILE A 14 -6.43 -6.67 5.69
CA ILE A 14 -5.86 -5.68 4.77
C ILE A 14 -5.25 -4.56 5.60
N ASP A 15 -4.02 -4.19 5.29
CA ASP A 15 -3.35 -3.04 5.90
C ASP A 15 -2.64 -2.19 4.83
N SER A 16 -2.75 -0.87 4.98
CA SER A 16 -2.16 0.12 4.07
C SER A 16 -0.86 0.67 4.66
N ILE A 17 0.27 0.26 4.08
CA ILE A 17 1.60 0.54 4.61
C ILE A 17 2.22 1.70 3.80
N PRO A 18 2.64 2.80 4.45
CA PRO A 18 3.26 3.91 3.72
C PRO A 18 4.63 3.50 3.18
N ILE A 19 4.92 3.87 1.93
CA ILE A 19 6.24 3.73 1.30
C ILE A 19 6.76 5.13 0.96
N PRO A 20 7.43 5.82 1.91
CA PRO A 20 7.98 7.15 1.67
C PRO A 20 9.15 7.11 0.70
N VAL A 21 9.08 7.92 -0.36
CA VAL A 21 10.24 8.25 -1.20
C VAL A 21 11.05 9.33 -0.50
N CYS A 22 10.39 10.38 -0.01
CA CYS A 22 11.02 11.42 0.82
C CYS A 22 10.01 12.19 1.67
N GLN A 23 10.54 13.04 2.56
CA GLN A 23 9.76 14.05 3.28
C GLN A 23 9.34 15.19 2.35
N ASN A 24 8.21 15.85 2.65
CA ASN A 24 7.62 16.89 1.78
C ASN A 24 8.60 18.02 1.41
N VAL A 25 9.52 18.38 2.33
CA VAL A 25 10.54 19.42 2.11
C VAL A 25 11.62 19.04 1.09
N ARG A 26 11.74 17.75 0.73
CA ARG A 26 12.75 17.24 -0.21
C ARG A 26 12.22 16.96 -1.61
N ILE A 27 10.91 17.09 -1.85
CA ILE A 27 10.25 16.71 -3.11
C ILE A 27 10.95 17.32 -4.33
N SER A 28 11.29 18.61 -4.27
CA SER A 28 11.96 19.32 -5.38
C SER A 28 13.36 18.80 -5.70
N ARG A 29 14.04 18.19 -4.72
CA ARG A 29 15.42 17.67 -4.83
C ARG A 29 15.47 16.19 -5.19
N THR A 30 14.34 15.49 -5.16
CA THR A 30 14.24 14.06 -5.50
C THR A 30 14.67 13.84 -6.95
N LYS A 31 15.44 12.79 -7.22
CA LYS A 31 15.87 12.41 -8.58
C LYS A 31 15.29 11.07 -9.05
N ILE A 32 14.67 10.32 -8.15
CA ILE A 32 14.06 9.02 -8.39
C ILE A 32 12.54 9.15 -8.51
N CYS A 33 11.89 8.16 -9.11
CA CYS A 33 10.43 8.11 -9.27
C CYS A 33 9.90 9.37 -9.97
N LYS A 34 10.54 9.71 -11.08
CA LYS A 34 10.23 10.87 -11.94
C LYS A 34 9.79 10.45 -13.34
N GLU A 35 9.82 9.15 -13.61
CA GLU A 35 9.37 8.54 -14.84
C GLU A 35 7.86 8.69 -15.00
N ASP A 36 7.37 8.79 -16.24
CA ASP A 36 5.95 9.06 -16.47
C ASP A 36 5.00 7.99 -15.91
N GLN A 37 5.51 6.77 -15.78
CA GLN A 37 4.76 5.60 -15.29
C GLN A 37 4.86 5.43 -13.77
N VAL A 38 5.80 6.12 -13.10
CA VAL A 38 6.07 5.98 -11.66
C VAL A 38 5.94 7.35 -11.01
N LYS A 39 4.70 7.71 -10.66
CA LYS A 39 4.37 9.04 -10.11
C LYS A 39 3.97 8.94 -8.63
N PRO A 40 4.90 9.25 -7.70
CA PRO A 40 4.56 9.35 -6.29
C PRO A 40 3.68 10.57 -6.03
N SER A 41 2.91 10.48 -4.96
CA SER A 41 1.98 11.51 -4.52
C SER A 41 2.28 11.91 -3.08
N ARG A 42 1.80 13.10 -2.68
CA ARG A 42 1.80 13.49 -1.28
C ARG A 42 0.67 12.75 -0.57
N GLY A 43 0.93 12.28 0.64
CA GLY A 43 -0.11 11.76 1.50
C GLY A 43 0.19 11.89 2.98
N TYR A 44 -0.78 11.46 3.77
CA TYR A 44 -0.74 11.48 5.21
C TYR A 44 -1.16 10.12 5.74
N HIS A 45 -0.31 9.50 6.55
CA HIS A 45 -0.62 8.26 7.25
C HIS A 45 -0.99 8.60 8.70
N ALA A 46 -2.27 8.46 9.03
CA ALA A 46 -2.84 9.00 10.26
C ALA A 46 -2.35 8.31 11.52
N SER A 47 -2.23 6.98 11.51
CA SER A 47 -1.76 6.18 12.64
C SER A 47 -0.33 6.55 13.07
N HIS A 48 0.51 6.99 12.14
CA HIS A 48 1.90 7.37 12.42
C HIS A 48 2.10 8.90 12.39
N THR A 49 1.04 9.70 12.24
CA THR A 49 1.12 11.17 12.10
C THR A 49 2.17 11.60 11.06
N LEU A 50 2.25 10.88 9.95
CA LEU A 50 3.34 10.99 8.98
C LEU A 50 2.85 11.63 7.68
N HIS A 51 3.36 12.82 7.37
CA HIS A 51 3.28 13.39 6.02
C HIS A 51 4.47 12.95 5.19
N TYR A 52 4.22 12.46 3.98
CA TYR A 52 5.28 11.99 3.11
C TYR A 52 4.93 12.13 1.63
N TYR A 53 5.95 12.09 0.79
CA TYR A 53 5.85 11.98 -0.65
C TYR A 53 6.29 10.58 -1.06
N GLY A 54 5.42 9.81 -1.70
CA GLY A 54 5.73 8.45 -2.06
C GLY A 54 4.54 7.65 -2.55
N PHE A 55 4.52 6.39 -2.12
CA PHE A 55 3.53 5.39 -2.45
C PHE A 55 2.90 4.83 -1.17
N LYS A 56 1.92 3.95 -1.32
CA LYS A 56 1.47 3.08 -0.26
C LYS A 56 1.33 1.67 -0.82
N MET A 57 1.50 0.70 0.04
CA MET A 57 1.33 -0.71 -0.28
C MET A 57 0.10 -1.22 0.45
N GLU A 58 -0.78 -1.84 -0.28
CA GLU A 58 -1.91 -2.56 0.27
C GLU A 58 -1.47 -4.03 0.42
N LEU A 59 -1.39 -4.50 1.66
CA LEU A 59 -0.98 -5.86 1.98
C LEU A 59 -2.21 -6.66 2.45
N ILE A 60 -2.48 -7.78 1.78
CA ILE A 60 -3.53 -8.72 2.16
C ILE A 60 -2.88 -9.96 2.76
N THR A 61 -3.30 -10.30 3.98
CA THR A 61 -2.82 -11.48 4.69
C THR A 61 -3.97 -12.40 5.07
N SER A 62 -3.68 -13.69 5.17
CA SER A 62 -4.57 -14.61 5.87
C SER A 62 -4.61 -14.26 7.36
N LYS A 63 -5.60 -14.78 8.09
CA LYS A 63 -5.69 -14.65 9.55
C LYS A 63 -4.43 -15.16 10.30
N ALA A 64 -3.67 -16.07 9.69
CA ALA A 64 -2.39 -16.56 10.22
C ALA A 64 -1.21 -15.61 9.95
N GLY A 65 -1.44 -14.44 9.32
CA GLY A 65 -0.41 -13.47 8.98
C GLY A 65 0.41 -13.85 7.74
N VAL A 66 -0.03 -14.83 6.95
CA VAL A 66 0.66 -15.22 5.71
C VAL A 66 0.28 -14.23 4.60
N PRO A 67 1.24 -13.55 3.96
CA PRO A 67 0.97 -12.69 2.81
C PRO A 67 0.32 -13.47 1.66
N VAL A 68 -0.80 -12.97 1.18
CA VAL A 68 -1.56 -13.56 0.05
C VAL A 68 -1.42 -12.69 -1.19
N PHE A 69 -1.52 -11.37 -1.02
CA PHE A 69 -1.44 -10.41 -2.10
C PHE A 69 -0.81 -9.11 -1.62
N MET A 70 -0.13 -8.41 -2.53
CA MET A 70 0.42 -7.09 -2.28
C MET A 70 0.31 -6.24 -3.55
N GLU A 71 -0.09 -4.99 -3.39
CA GLU A 71 -0.14 -4.01 -4.48
C GLU A 71 0.42 -2.67 -4.03
N ILE A 72 1.15 -1.99 -4.92
CA ILE A 72 1.72 -0.67 -4.67
C ILE A 72 0.95 0.36 -5.50
N THR A 73 0.45 1.39 -4.84
CA THR A 73 -0.27 2.48 -5.47
C THR A 73 0.29 3.84 -5.05
N ALA A 74 0.02 4.88 -5.83
CA ALA A 74 0.34 6.24 -5.42
C ALA A 74 -0.49 6.62 -4.17
N THR A 75 0.09 7.41 -3.26
CA THR A 75 -0.56 7.69 -1.96
C THR A 75 -1.90 8.43 -2.06
N ASN A 76 -2.21 9.06 -3.19
CA ASN A 76 -3.48 9.74 -3.42
C ASN A 76 -4.64 8.80 -3.82
N VAL A 77 -4.38 7.50 -4.00
CA VAL A 77 -5.44 6.49 -4.14
C VAL A 77 -6.05 6.26 -2.76
N HIS A 78 -7.36 6.32 -2.61
CA HIS A 78 -8.01 6.07 -1.31
C HIS A 78 -8.25 4.58 -1.09
N ASP A 79 -8.06 4.11 0.15
CA ASP A 79 -8.24 2.70 0.54
C ASP A 79 -9.67 2.20 0.23
N VAL A 80 -10.67 3.09 0.33
CA VAL A 80 -12.06 2.76 -0.01
C VAL A 80 -12.23 2.35 -1.49
N ASN A 81 -11.44 2.96 -2.38
CA ASN A 81 -11.48 2.63 -3.81
C ASN A 81 -10.75 1.32 -4.10
N TYR A 82 -9.75 0.99 -3.29
CA TYR A 82 -9.01 -0.26 -3.39
C TYR A 82 -9.90 -1.46 -3.02
N LEU A 83 -10.70 -1.34 -1.96
CA LEU A 83 -11.66 -2.39 -1.58
C LEU A 83 -12.62 -2.74 -2.73
N SER A 84 -13.17 -1.73 -3.43
CA SER A 84 -14.03 -1.96 -4.60
C SER A 84 -13.31 -2.60 -5.81
N GLN A 85 -11.97 -2.57 -5.84
CA GLN A 85 -11.19 -3.28 -6.86
C GLN A 85 -10.96 -4.74 -6.49
N LEU A 86 -10.84 -5.04 -5.19
CA LEU A 86 -10.72 -6.42 -4.69
C LEU A 86 -11.97 -7.27 -4.94
N GLU A 87 -13.17 -6.68 -4.91
CA GLU A 87 -14.41 -7.39 -5.24
C GLU A 87 -14.46 -7.90 -6.70
N LYS A 88 -13.57 -7.40 -7.57
CA LYS A 88 -13.50 -7.75 -8.99
C LYS A 88 -12.39 -8.76 -9.31
N LEU A 89 -11.60 -9.15 -8.31
CA LEU A 89 -10.57 -10.19 -8.41
C LEU A 89 -11.15 -11.55 -8.05
#